data_AF-A0A7X5R2L3-F1
#
_entry.id   AF-A0A7X5R2L3-F1
#
_cell.length_a   1.000
_cell.length_b   1.000
_cell.length_c   1.000
_cell.angle_alpha   90.00
_cell.angle_beta   90.00
_cell.angle_gamma   90.00
#
_symmetry.space_group_name_H-M   'P 1'
#
loop_
_entity.id
_entity.type
_entity.pdbx_description
1 polymer ?
#
loop_
_entity_poly.entity_id
_entity_poly.type
_entity_poly.pdbx_seq_one_letter_code
_entity_poly.pdbx_strand_id
1 'polypeptide(L)' 'MSDTLLAAIWAITPTLALGVLFWFVIRSIIRSDRNERAAYNKIEAEERAKRGLPPRSAKAPAEGDQQVTPPGSSSPHAV' A
#
# COMPACT_ATOMS: atom_id res chain seq x y z
N MET A 1 -20.72 -6.25 48.20
CA MET A 1 -21.23 -6.40 46.80
C MET A 1 -20.30 -5.76 45.77
N SER A 2 -19.54 -4.72 46.13
CA SER A 2 -18.49 -4.12 45.29
C SER A 2 -17.29 -5.03 45.04
N ASP A 3 -16.84 -5.76 46.06
CA ASP A 3 -15.56 -6.47 46.04
C ASP A 3 -15.59 -7.70 45.12
N THR A 4 -16.75 -8.34 45.04
CA THR A 4 -17.02 -9.43 44.10
C THR A 4 -17.02 -8.97 42.65
N LEU A 5 -17.50 -7.75 42.38
CA LEU A 5 -17.46 -7.16 41.04
C LEU A 5 -16.02 -6.81 40.66
N LEU A 6 -15.24 -6.25 41.58
CA LEU A 6 -13.82 -5.97 41.36
C LEU A 6 -13.01 -7.24 41.07
N ALA A 7 -13.25 -8.31 41.83
CA ALA A 7 -12.60 -9.61 41.62
C ALA A 7 -12.93 -10.22 40.25
N ALA A 8 -14.20 -10.13 39.81
CA ALA A 8 -14.62 -10.63 38.51
C ALA A 8 -13.93 -9.90 37.34
N ILE A 9 -13.77 -8.57 37.43
CA ILE A 9 -13.06 -7.78 36.42
C ILE A 9 -11.56 -8.17 36.39
N TRP A 10 -10.94 -8.34 37.55
CA TRP A 10 -9.54 -8.76 37.62
C TRP A 10 -9.30 -10.16 37.05
N ALA A 11 -10.26 -11.07 37.22
CA ALA A 11 -10.16 -12.43 36.69
C ALA A 11 -10.17 -12.49 35.15
N ILE A 12 -10.92 -11.61 34.48
CA ILE A 12 -11.03 -11.60 33.01
C ILE A 12 -9.97 -10.73 32.32
N THR A 13 -9.40 -9.78 33.07
CA THR A 13 -8.35 -8.86 32.60
C THR A 13 -7.17 -9.56 31.92
N PRO A 14 -6.56 -10.64 32.45
CA PRO A 14 -5.39 -11.25 31.80
C PRO A 14 -5.69 -11.76 30.39
N THR A 15 -6.86 -12.33 30.16
CA THR A 15 -7.27 -12.86 28.85
C THR A 15 -7.54 -11.74 27.85
N LEU A 16 -8.24 -10.68 28.29
CA LEU A 16 -8.45 -9.50 27.45
C LEU A 16 -7.14 -8.77 27.14
N ALA A 17 -6.24 -8.66 28.12
CA ALA A 17 -4.95 -7.99 27.93
C ALA A 17 -4.14 -8.67 26.82
N LEU A 18 -4.11 -10.00 26.80
CA LEU A 18 -3.47 -10.74 25.70
C LEU A 18 -4.17 -10.51 24.35
N GLY A 19 -5.50 -10.49 24.33
CA GLY A 19 -6.27 -10.20 23.10
C GLY A 19 -6.03 -8.79 22.56
N VAL A 20 -5.99 -7.78 23.43
CA VAL A 20 -5.69 -6.39 23.09
C VAL A 20 -4.26 -6.25 22.61
N LEU A 21 -3.30 -6.90 23.29
CA LEU A 21 -1.90 -6.90 22.89
C LEU A 21 -1.73 -7.53 21.50
N PHE A 22 -2.34 -8.69 21.28
CA PHE A 22 -2.29 -9.38 19.98
C PHE A 22 -2.91 -8.52 18.88
N TRP A 23 -4.10 -7.94 19.12
CA TRP A 23 -4.73 -7.02 18.19
C TRP A 23 -3.83 -5.82 17.88
N PHE A 24 -3.17 -5.26 18.89
CA PHE A 24 -2.25 -4.13 18.72
C PHE A 24 -1.05 -4.50 17.84
N VAL A 25 -0.47 -5.68 18.04
CA VAL A 25 0.63 -6.19 17.19
C VAL A 25 0.18 -6.32 15.74
N ILE A 26 -0.92 -7.02 15.47
CA ILE A 26 -1.45 -7.19 14.10
C ILE A 26 -1.79 -5.83 13.48
N ARG A 27 -2.44 -4.94 14.25
CA ARG A 27 -2.80 -3.58 13.84
C ARG A 27 -1.59 -2.72 13.50
N SER A 28 -0.48 -2.91 14.24
CA SER A 28 0.78 -2.21 14.04
C SER A 28 1.45 -2.65 12.75
N ILE A 29 1.56 -3.96 12.51
CA ILE A 29 2.14 -4.53 11.29
C ILE A 29 1.40 -4.01 10.05
N ILE A 30 0.06 -4.11 10.04
CA ILE A 30 -0.77 -3.64 8.91
C ILE A 30 -0.63 -2.13 8.69
N ARG A 31 -0.43 -1.34 9.76
CA ARG A 31 -0.23 0.11 9.63
C ARG A 31 1.16 0.46 9.10
N SER A 32 2.18 -0.26 9.56
CA SER A 32 3.58 0.01 9.23
C SER A 32 3.86 -0.17 7.74
N ASP A 33 3.35 -1.23 7.11
CA ASP A 33 3.52 -1.49 5.66
C ASP A 33 3.02 -0.32 4.79
N ARG A 34 1.99 0.40 5.24
CA ARG A 34 1.44 1.56 4.50
C ARG A 34 2.32 2.82 4.63
N ASN A 35 3.08 2.95 5.71
CA ASN A 35 3.93 4.12 5.95
C ASN A 35 5.20 4.07 5.11
N GLU A 36 5.75 2.89 4.87
CA GLU A 36 6.95 2.74 4.04
C GLU A 36 6.69 3.19 2.60
N ARG A 37 5.56 2.77 2.02
CA ARG A 37 5.13 3.23 0.68
C ARG A 37 4.86 4.73 0.64
N ALA A 38 4.29 5.30 1.70
CA ALA A 38 4.06 6.75 1.79
C ALA A 38 5.36 7.55 1.91
N ALA A 39 6.36 7.03 2.63
CA ALA A 39 7.67 7.67 2.77
C ALA A 39 8.44 7.67 1.45
N TYR A 40 8.45 6.56 0.70
CA TYR A 40 9.06 6.51 -0.64
C TYR A 40 8.43 7.52 -1.60
N ASN A 41 7.10 7.60 -1.63
CA ASN A 41 6.39 8.56 -2.50
C ASN A 41 6.71 10.01 -2.15
N LYS A 42 6.87 10.31 -0.85
CA LYS A 42 7.25 11.65 -0.39
C LYS A 42 8.65 12.03 -0.86
N ILE A 43 9.62 11.11 -0.72
CA ILE A 43 11.01 11.34 -1.13
C ILE A 43 11.12 11.52 -2.65
N GLU A 44 10.44 10.69 -3.46
CA GLU A 44 10.45 10.84 -4.92
C GLU A 44 9.79 12.17 -5.38
N ALA A 45 8.74 12.61 -4.68
CA ALA A 45 8.11 13.91 -4.95
C ALA A 45 9.04 15.08 -4.64
N GLU A 46 9.78 15.00 -3.53
CA GLU A 46 10.78 16.00 -3.15
C GLU A 46 11.97 16.03 -4.14
N GLU A 47 12.43 14.86 -4.62
CA GLU A 47 13.47 14.80 -5.65
C GLU A 47 13.00 15.35 -7.00
N ARG A 48 11.76 15.05 -7.43
CA ARG A 48 11.20 15.62 -8.68
C ARG A 48 11.00 17.11 -8.59
N ALA A 49 10.52 17.62 -7.45
CA ALA A 49 10.39 19.05 -7.21
C ALA A 49 11.76 19.75 -7.32
N LYS A 50 12.82 19.17 -6.75
CA LYS A 50 14.20 19.67 -6.89
C LYS A 50 14.73 19.61 -8.33
N ARG A 51 14.31 18.61 -9.11
CA ARG A 51 14.68 18.46 -10.53
C ARG A 51 13.76 19.23 -11.50
N GLY A 52 12.75 19.94 -11.00
CA GLY A 52 11.78 20.68 -11.83
C GLY A 52 10.85 19.79 -12.67
N LEU A 53 10.73 18.49 -12.33
CA LEU A 53 9.87 17.56 -13.06
C LEU A 53 8.42 17.64 -12.53
N PRO A 54 7.41 17.53 -13.42
CA PRO A 54 6.01 17.55 -13.00
C PRO A 54 5.67 16.36 -12.09
N PRO A 55 4.77 16.54 -11.10
CA PRO A 55 4.33 15.45 -10.25
C PRO A 55 3.66 14.36 -11.08
N ARG A 56 4.04 13.08 -10.85
CA ARG A 56 3.37 11.94 -11.48
C ARG A 56 1.89 11.98 -11.08
N SER A 57 1.03 12.28 -12.03
CA SER A 57 -0.42 12.20 -11.84
C SER A 57 -0.77 10.76 -11.49
N ALA A 58 -1.56 10.57 -10.43
CA ALA A 58 -1.98 9.25 -9.93
C ALA A 58 -2.94 8.49 -10.88
N LYS A 59 -2.98 8.85 -12.17
CA LYS A 59 -3.83 8.23 -13.18
C LYS A 59 -3.21 8.42 -14.57
N ALA A 60 -2.38 7.46 -14.96
CA ALA A 60 -2.16 7.16 -16.37
C ALA A 60 -2.53 5.68 -16.53
N PRO A 61 -3.76 5.36 -16.96
CA PRO A 61 -4.08 4.02 -17.43
C PRO A 61 -3.28 3.80 -18.72
N ALA A 62 -2.52 2.69 -18.75
CA ALA A 62 -2.09 1.97 -19.94
C ALA A 62 -2.23 2.72 -21.28
N GLU A 63 -1.22 3.52 -21.64
CA GLU A 63 -1.03 3.98 -23.01
C GLU A 63 0.42 3.67 -23.38
N GLY A 64 0.63 2.43 -23.81
CA GLY A 64 1.95 1.87 -24.08
C GLY A 64 1.89 0.62 -24.97
N ASP A 65 0.87 0.50 -25.80
CA ASP A 65 0.81 -0.44 -26.93
C ASP A 65 0.82 0.32 -28.27
N GLN A 66 1.59 1.40 -28.33
CA GLN A 66 2.03 1.97 -29.60
C GLN A 66 3.54 1.85 -29.66
N GLN A 67 4.00 0.91 -30.49
CA GLN A 67 5.17 1.01 -31.39
C GLN A 67 6.04 -0.24 -31.40
N VAL A 68 5.59 -1.24 -32.18
CA VAL A 68 6.50 -2.02 -33.05
C VAL A 68 5.82 -2.19 -34.41
N THR A 69 6.00 -1.23 -35.30
CA THR A 69 5.92 -1.46 -36.75
C THR A 69 7.27 -1.09 -37.37
N PRO A 70 7.96 -2.07 -37.96
CA PRO A 70 8.85 -1.83 -39.09
C PRO A 70 8.39 -2.60 -40.36
N PRO A 71 8.95 -2.28 -41.53
CA PRO A 71 8.16 -2.05 -42.74
C PRO A 71 8.27 -3.18 -43.78
N GLY A 72 7.23 -3.32 -44.60
CA GLY A 72 7.31 -3.75 -45.99
C GLY A 72 7.84 -5.16 -46.28
N SER A 73 6.92 -6.06 -46.64
CA SER A 73 7.12 -6.89 -47.84
C SER A 73 5.77 -7.28 -48.41
N SER A 74 5.37 -6.55 -49.44
CA SER A 74 4.39 -6.97 -50.44
C SER A 74 4.73 -8.36 -50.99
N SER A 75 3.76 -9.28 -51.01
CA SER A 75 3.70 -10.37 -51.99
C SER A 75 2.24 -10.62 -52.41
N PRO A 76 1.90 -10.45 -53.70
CA PRO A 76 0.58 -10.76 -54.23
C PRO A 76 0.53 -12.23 -54.63
N HIS A 77 -0.37 -13.02 -54.04
CA HIS A 77 -0.75 -14.32 -54.59
C HIS A 77 -2.10 -14.20 -55.28
N ALA A 78 -2.01 -13.92 -56.57
CA ALA A 78 -2.99 -14.38 -57.54
C ALA A 78 -2.87 -15.90 -57.64
N VAL A 79 -3.97 -16.64 -57.43
CA VAL A 79 -4.47 -17.77 -58.23
C VAL A 79 -5.97 -17.90 -57.92
#